data_AF-A0A368H021-F1
#
_entry.id   AF-A0A368H021-F1
#
_cell.length_a   1.000
_cell.length_b   1.000
_cell.length_c   1.000
_cell.angle_alpha   90.00
_cell.angle_beta   90.00
_cell.angle_gamma   90.00
#
_symmetry.space_group_name_H-M   'P 1'
#
loop_
_entity.id
_entity.type
_entity.pdbx_description
1 polymer ?
#
loop_
_entity_poly.entity_id
_entity_poly.type
_entity_poly.pdbx_seq_one_letter_code
_entity_poly.pdbx_strand_id
1 'polypeptide(L)'
;MGEIEQFTEPAANQTTGKMRGGGYRSGPRGRGGFVSGPSFPMRPPPFDVHLANDIFVRINENNDTQLTQDVVARATALTPSDSERATVAALVLKVKTAIDKVMNTPDSVPGVKFEDYREVGSFKKDTALTGHTVADIVIVMQTLPTFEAVAALGNKLAEEVRAQKEVISCVSRDYGCLLAAASAQVRILITTLPSNAPNLEQDLHLPERVMMINHHAIRHVIWFEEATLQSPFKMLVRVLKDIRRRYTGLQPLSVWVIEYLAHFAVMNTSNRQPLPLGPAFRRVFEALSTGIFLPGSPTLFDPTEPGMRIAYDLSFEDMDLVCSTAQTLLRVICNGGHAAVLGTDPSKLGIDLSKEVSVWNGVAVSPLEVAYTEDCMKPKFCEADEALEQEIIKA
;
A
#
# COMPACT_ATOMS: atom_id res chain seq x y z
N MET A 1 -16.86 -5.30 3.50
CA MET A 1 -15.52 -5.89 3.34
C MET A 1 -14.55 -4.96 4.02
N GLY A 2 -13.97 -5.38 5.15
CA GLY A 2 -13.03 -4.55 5.90
C GLY A 2 -11.79 -4.28 5.08
N GLU A 3 -11.23 -3.08 5.18
CA GLU A 3 -9.91 -2.70 4.66
C GLU A 3 -8.84 -3.49 5.43
N ILE A 4 -8.73 -4.79 5.19
CA ILE A 4 -7.49 -5.50 5.44
C ILE A 4 -6.50 -4.92 4.41
N GLU A 5 -5.26 -4.68 4.84
CA GLU A 5 -4.11 -4.67 3.93
C GLU A 5 -4.01 -6.07 3.30
N GLN A 6 -5.01 -6.44 2.50
CA GLN A 6 -5.06 -7.68 1.76
C GLN A 6 -4.16 -7.48 0.57
N PHE A 7 -2.93 -7.93 0.73
CA PHE A 7 -2.19 -8.49 -0.39
C PHE A 7 -3.08 -9.55 -1.05
N THR A 8 -3.39 -9.36 -2.32
CA THR A 8 -3.89 -10.43 -3.18
C THR A 8 -2.80 -11.50 -3.30
N GLU A 9 -3.17 -12.76 -3.09
CA GLU A 9 -2.28 -13.89 -3.38
C GLU A 9 -2.00 -13.92 -4.89
N PRO A 10 -0.73 -13.98 -5.35
CA PRO A 10 -0.47 -14.49 -6.68
C PRO A 10 -0.81 -15.98 -6.68
N ALA A 11 -1.54 -16.42 -7.71
CA ALA A 11 -1.93 -17.81 -7.89
C ALA A 11 -0.70 -18.73 -7.72
N ALA A 12 -0.85 -19.75 -6.87
CA ALA A 12 0.20 -20.73 -6.60
C ALA A 12 0.50 -21.55 -7.87
N ASN A 13 1.45 -21.09 -8.68
CA ASN A 13 2.03 -21.93 -9.72
C ASN A 13 3.12 -22.80 -9.09
N GLN A 14 2.77 -24.07 -8.86
CA GLN A 14 3.69 -25.13 -8.46
C GLN A 14 4.70 -25.38 -9.58
N THR A 15 5.85 -24.73 -9.51
CA THR A 15 7.09 -25.25 -10.10
C THR A 15 8.22 -25.09 -9.10
N THR A 16 8.50 -26.17 -8.38
CA THR A 16 9.58 -26.32 -7.42
C THR A 16 10.94 -26.22 -8.11
N GLY A 17 11.62 -25.08 -7.94
CA GLY A 17 13.05 -24.93 -8.21
C GLY A 17 13.80 -24.66 -6.91
N LYS A 18 14.43 -25.68 -6.32
CA LYS A 18 15.21 -25.59 -5.08
C LYS A 18 16.37 -24.60 -5.24
N MET A 19 16.35 -23.47 -4.53
CA MET A 19 17.56 -22.70 -4.23
C MET A 19 17.92 -22.87 -2.75
N ARG A 20 19.02 -23.59 -2.53
CA ARG A 20 19.58 -23.95 -1.23
C ARG A 20 20.46 -22.79 -0.75
N GLY A 21 20.00 -22.03 0.24
CA GLY A 21 20.77 -20.94 0.86
C GLY A 21 21.98 -21.49 1.63
N GLY A 22 23.18 -21.05 1.22
CA GLY A 22 24.47 -21.40 1.84
C GLY A 22 24.96 -20.27 2.74
N GLY A 23 25.43 -20.64 3.94
CA GLY A 23 25.71 -19.75 5.06
C GLY A 23 26.85 -18.73 4.90
N TYR A 24 26.74 -17.70 5.72
CA TYR A 24 27.77 -16.70 6.04
C TYR A 24 29.06 -17.34 6.56
N ARG A 25 30.21 -17.02 5.95
CA ARG A 25 31.52 -16.98 6.62
C ARG A 25 32.40 -15.88 6.03
N SER A 26 32.93 -15.06 6.93
CA SER A 26 33.85 -13.95 6.68
C SER A 26 35.30 -14.45 6.51
N GLY A 27 36.06 -13.88 5.57
CA GLY A 27 37.50 -14.09 5.37
C GLY A 27 38.06 -13.42 4.09
N PRO A 28 39.33 -12.96 4.04
CA PRO A 28 39.69 -11.70 3.37
C PRO A 28 40.31 -11.78 1.96
N ARG A 29 40.02 -10.73 1.17
CA ARG A 29 40.76 -10.15 0.02
C ARG A 29 41.43 -11.13 -0.97
N GLY A 30 40.71 -11.41 -2.07
CA GLY A 30 41.29 -11.78 -3.37
C GLY A 30 40.78 -10.80 -4.43
N ARG A 31 41.70 -10.05 -5.04
CA ARG A 31 41.44 -9.07 -6.12
C ARG A 31 41.18 -9.86 -7.41
N GLY A 32 39.95 -10.32 -7.60
CA GLY A 32 39.47 -10.96 -8.83
C GLY A 32 38.68 -9.95 -9.68
N GLY A 33 39.07 -9.78 -10.94
CA GLY A 33 38.41 -8.86 -11.86
C GLY A 33 36.94 -9.17 -12.01
N PHE A 34 36.10 -8.15 -11.77
CA PHE A 34 34.69 -8.20 -12.15
C PHE A 34 34.62 -8.27 -13.67
N VAL A 35 34.31 -9.45 -14.20
CA VAL A 35 33.74 -9.55 -15.54
C VAL A 35 32.36 -8.92 -15.40
N SER A 36 32.25 -7.67 -15.82
CA SER A 36 30.98 -6.98 -15.97
C SER A 36 30.14 -7.79 -16.95
N GLY A 37 29.18 -8.57 -16.42
CA GLY A 37 28.04 -8.99 -17.22
C GLY A 37 27.37 -7.75 -17.82
N PRO A 38 26.60 -7.90 -18.92
CA PRO A 38 26.07 -6.77 -19.66
C PRO A 38 25.40 -5.79 -18.70
N SER A 39 26.05 -4.64 -18.52
CA SER A 39 25.50 -3.53 -17.78
C SER A 39 24.33 -3.04 -18.61
N PHE A 40 23.12 -3.51 -18.29
CA PHE A 40 21.92 -2.86 -18.81
C PHE A 40 22.07 -1.38 -18.49
N PRO A 41 22.12 -0.49 -19.50
CA PRO A 41 22.25 0.93 -19.24
C PRO A 41 21.11 1.29 -18.28
N MET A 42 21.44 1.95 -17.16
CA MET A 42 20.48 2.53 -16.24
C MET A 42 19.38 3.17 -17.09
N ARG A 43 18.20 2.53 -17.14
CA ARG A 43 17.11 3.08 -17.94
C ARG A 43 16.77 4.43 -17.31
N PRO A 44 16.58 5.49 -18.12
CA PRO A 44 16.22 6.78 -17.59
C PRO A 44 14.96 6.64 -16.73
N PRO A 45 14.83 7.44 -15.65
CA PRO A 45 13.63 7.42 -14.83
C PRO A 45 12.38 7.66 -15.70
N PRO A 46 11.24 7.06 -15.33
CA PRO A 46 9.94 7.42 -15.89
C PRO A 46 9.79 8.93 -15.95
N PHE A 47 9.24 9.39 -17.06
CA PHE A 47 9.01 10.81 -17.25
C PHE A 47 8.08 11.36 -16.16
N ASP A 48 8.45 12.51 -15.59
CA ASP A 48 7.65 13.25 -14.64
C ASP A 48 7.80 14.74 -14.96
N VAL A 49 6.74 15.34 -15.50
CA VAL A 49 6.74 16.74 -15.93
C VAL A 49 7.04 17.68 -14.76
N HIS A 50 6.66 17.33 -13.54
CA HIS A 50 6.86 18.17 -12.36
C HIS A 50 8.32 18.20 -11.87
N LEU A 51 9.17 17.32 -12.40
CA LEU A 51 10.62 17.33 -12.19
C LEU A 51 11.39 18.00 -13.35
N ALA A 52 10.71 18.30 -14.46
CA ALA A 52 11.29 18.84 -15.69
C ALA A 52 10.61 20.15 -16.15
N ASN A 53 10.04 20.92 -15.22
CA ASN A 53 9.30 22.16 -15.51
C ASN A 53 10.17 23.25 -16.17
N ASP A 54 11.49 23.19 -15.97
CA ASP A 54 12.49 24.07 -16.59
C ASP A 54 12.71 23.74 -18.07
N ILE A 55 12.47 22.48 -18.47
CA ILE A 55 12.59 22.01 -19.86
C ILE A 55 11.24 22.16 -20.59
N PHE A 56 10.14 21.77 -19.94
CA PHE A 56 8.79 21.81 -20.51
C PHE A 56 8.02 23.05 -20.03
N VAL A 57 8.48 24.22 -20.48
CA VAL A 57 7.83 25.50 -20.16
C VAL A 57 6.43 25.54 -20.77
N ARG A 58 5.42 25.81 -19.93
CA ARG A 58 4.02 25.90 -20.36
C ARG A 58 3.80 27.16 -21.21
N ILE A 59 3.24 26.98 -22.40
CA ILE A 59 2.81 28.08 -23.27
C ILE A 59 1.55 28.76 -22.70
N ASN A 60 0.64 27.97 -22.11
CA ASN A 60 -0.57 28.43 -21.45
C ASN A 60 -0.63 27.84 -20.03
N GLU A 61 -1.12 28.61 -19.06
CA GLU A 61 -1.43 28.08 -17.74
C GLU A 61 -2.64 27.14 -17.82
N ASN A 62 -2.50 25.92 -17.31
CA ASN A 62 -3.66 25.08 -17.08
C ASN A 62 -4.43 25.65 -15.88
N ASN A 63 -5.69 26.02 -16.09
CA ASN A 63 -6.55 26.38 -14.98
C ASN A 63 -7.00 25.10 -14.23
N ASP A 64 -6.16 24.65 -13.30
CA ASP A 64 -6.43 23.52 -12.41
C ASP A 64 -7.27 23.92 -11.18
N THR A 65 -7.84 25.13 -11.14
CA THR A 65 -8.66 25.60 -10.02
C THR A 65 -9.89 24.73 -9.84
N GLN A 66 -10.62 24.42 -10.91
CA GLN A 66 -11.81 23.56 -10.82
C GLN A 66 -11.45 22.16 -10.34
N LEU A 67 -10.39 21.55 -10.92
CA LEU A 67 -9.92 20.24 -10.49
C LEU A 67 -9.53 20.24 -9.01
N THR A 68 -8.86 21.29 -8.54
CA THR A 68 -8.49 21.43 -7.13
C THR A 68 -9.74 21.54 -6.23
N GLN A 69 -10.73 22.33 -6.62
CA GLN A 69 -12.00 22.47 -5.89
C GLN A 69 -12.75 21.13 -5.82
N ASP A 70 -12.81 20.38 -6.92
CA ASP A 70 -13.52 19.10 -6.98
C ASP A 70 -12.82 18.02 -6.17
N VAL A 71 -11.49 17.95 -6.21
CA VAL A 71 -10.69 17.04 -5.37
C VAL A 71 -10.90 17.37 -3.89
N VAL A 72 -10.88 18.66 -3.51
CA VAL A 72 -11.15 19.11 -2.14
C VAL A 72 -12.57 18.75 -1.72
N ALA A 73 -13.57 19.02 -2.55
CA ALA A 73 -14.96 18.71 -2.27
C ALA A 73 -15.18 17.20 -2.08
N ARG A 74 -14.58 16.37 -2.95
CA ARG A 74 -14.64 14.91 -2.83
C ARG A 74 -13.95 14.42 -1.57
N ALA A 75 -12.76 14.92 -1.25
CA ALA A 75 -12.04 14.55 -0.03
C ALA A 75 -12.84 14.91 1.23
N THR A 76 -13.47 16.07 1.27
CA THR A 76 -14.36 16.49 2.36
C THR A 76 -15.56 15.57 2.48
N ALA A 77 -16.22 15.23 1.37
CA ALA A 77 -17.36 14.32 1.36
C ALA A 77 -17.00 12.89 1.81
N LEU A 78 -15.75 12.48 1.59
CA LEU A 78 -15.23 11.17 2.03
C LEU A 78 -14.73 11.18 3.48
N THR A 79 -14.63 12.34 4.13
CA THR A 79 -14.12 12.45 5.49
C THR A 79 -15.19 11.98 6.49
N PRO A 80 -14.87 11.07 7.43
CA PRO A 80 -15.81 10.67 8.47
C PRO A 80 -16.31 11.87 9.27
N SER A 81 -17.58 11.88 9.63
CA SER A 81 -18.16 12.93 10.46
C SER A 81 -17.56 12.97 11.87
N ASP A 82 -17.67 14.10 12.55
CA ASP A 82 -17.15 14.27 13.92
C ASP A 82 -17.75 13.24 14.89
N SER A 83 -19.02 12.87 14.69
CA SER A 83 -19.71 11.84 15.47
C SER A 83 -19.14 10.44 15.21
N GLU A 84 -18.89 10.08 13.94
CA GLU A 84 -18.23 8.82 13.58
C GLU A 84 -16.83 8.74 14.20
N ARG A 85 -16.03 9.81 14.08
CA ARG A 85 -14.67 9.86 14.64
C ARG A 85 -14.69 9.75 16.16
N ALA A 86 -15.59 10.46 16.84
CA ALA A 86 -15.73 10.40 18.29
C ALA A 86 -16.16 9.00 18.77
N THR A 87 -17.05 8.33 18.03
CA THR A 87 -17.51 6.96 18.35
C THR A 87 -16.36 5.96 18.29
N VAL A 88 -15.57 5.99 17.19
CA VAL A 88 -14.42 5.09 17.04
C VAL A 88 -13.33 5.44 18.07
N ALA A 89 -13.04 6.73 18.29
CA ALA A 89 -12.06 7.17 19.29
C ALA A 89 -12.41 6.70 20.71
N ALA A 90 -13.70 6.77 21.08
CA ALA A 90 -14.17 6.30 22.38
C ALA A 90 -13.94 4.80 22.56
N LEU A 91 -14.20 3.99 21.53
CA LEU A 91 -13.94 2.55 21.58
C LEU A 91 -12.44 2.25 21.66
N VAL A 92 -11.62 2.92 20.83
CA VAL A 92 -10.14 2.79 20.87
C VAL A 92 -9.62 3.10 22.27
N LEU A 93 -10.08 4.17 22.91
CA LEU A 93 -9.67 4.54 24.26
C LEU A 93 -9.98 3.42 25.27
N LYS A 94 -11.18 2.84 25.24
CA LYS A 94 -11.56 1.73 26.12
C LYS A 94 -10.68 0.50 25.91
N VAL A 95 -10.39 0.17 24.64
CA VAL A 95 -9.52 -0.94 24.28
C VAL A 95 -8.09 -0.70 24.76
N LYS A 96 -7.56 0.51 24.61
CA LYS A 96 -6.22 0.87 25.14
C LYS A 96 -6.15 0.74 26.65
N THR A 97 -7.15 1.24 27.39
CA THR A 97 -7.23 1.06 28.84
C THR A 97 -7.29 -0.42 29.24
N ALA A 98 -7.97 -1.26 28.46
CA ALA A 98 -7.97 -2.71 28.66
C ALA A 98 -6.58 -3.32 28.40
N ILE A 99 -5.89 -2.92 27.33
CA ILE A 99 -4.52 -3.36 27.03
C ILE A 99 -3.57 -2.94 28.16
N ASP A 100 -3.58 -1.68 28.58
CA ASP A 100 -2.75 -1.16 29.68
C ASP A 100 -2.98 -1.96 30.97
N LYS A 101 -4.24 -2.27 31.29
CA LYS A 101 -4.55 -3.07 32.48
C LYS A 101 -4.02 -4.50 32.38
N VAL A 102 -4.18 -5.16 31.22
CA VAL A 102 -3.67 -6.51 30.99
C VAL A 102 -2.13 -6.53 31.02
N MET A 103 -1.46 -5.54 30.43
CA MET A 103 -0.01 -5.39 30.43
C MET A 103 0.57 -5.20 31.83
N ASN A 104 -0.12 -4.44 32.68
CA ASN A 104 0.32 -4.15 34.06
C ASN A 104 -0.09 -5.23 35.08
N THR A 105 -0.82 -6.26 34.66
CA THR A 105 -1.23 -7.38 35.52
C THR A 105 -0.37 -8.60 35.20
N PRO A 106 0.59 -8.98 36.06
CA PRO A 106 1.44 -10.14 35.84
C PRO A 106 0.59 -11.41 35.63
N ASP A 107 1.00 -12.24 34.67
CA ASP A 107 0.37 -13.53 34.33
C ASP A 107 -1.15 -13.46 34.07
N SER A 108 -1.66 -12.28 33.65
CA SER A 108 -3.07 -12.06 33.31
C SER A 108 -3.55 -12.98 32.18
N VAL A 109 -2.66 -13.30 31.23
CA VAL A 109 -2.90 -14.27 30.16
C VAL A 109 -1.69 -15.21 30.08
N PRO A 110 -1.85 -16.52 30.34
CA PRO A 110 -0.75 -17.49 30.24
C PRO A 110 -0.09 -17.47 28.86
N GLY A 111 1.24 -17.48 28.82
CA GLY A 111 2.01 -17.52 27.57
C GLY A 111 2.13 -16.18 26.82
N VAL A 112 1.52 -15.10 27.32
CA VAL A 112 1.59 -13.76 26.72
C VAL A 112 2.52 -12.88 27.54
N LYS A 113 3.56 -12.34 26.88
CA LYS A 113 4.36 -11.23 27.41
C LYS A 113 4.39 -10.11 26.39
N PHE A 114 4.16 -8.89 26.85
CA PHE A 114 4.07 -7.71 26.00
C PHE A 114 5.41 -6.98 25.93
N GLU A 115 5.76 -6.52 24.73
CA GLU A 115 6.83 -5.56 24.51
C GLU A 115 6.28 -4.13 24.50
N ASP A 116 5.33 -3.87 23.59
CA ASP A 116 4.69 -2.55 23.39
C ASP A 116 3.39 -2.74 22.59
N TYR A 117 2.57 -1.69 22.52
CA TYR A 117 1.45 -1.62 21.57
C TYR A 117 1.36 -0.23 20.92
N ARG A 118 0.85 -0.16 19.70
CA ARG A 118 0.73 1.10 18.95
C ARG A 118 -0.56 1.14 18.12
N GLU A 119 -1.25 2.27 18.15
CA GLU A 119 -2.33 2.55 17.20
C GLU A 119 -1.74 2.70 15.80
N VAL A 120 -2.37 2.08 14.80
CA VAL A 120 -1.92 2.12 13.40
C VAL A 120 -3.12 2.30 12.46
N GLY A 121 -2.87 2.16 11.16
CA GLY A 121 -3.92 2.10 10.15
C GLY A 121 -4.60 3.44 9.87
N SER A 122 -5.68 3.38 9.09
CA SER A 122 -6.33 4.57 8.52
C SER A 122 -6.93 5.50 9.57
N PHE A 123 -7.43 4.95 10.68
CA PHE A 123 -8.01 5.75 11.75
C PHE A 123 -6.93 6.63 12.42
N LYS A 124 -5.82 6.02 12.83
CA LYS A 124 -4.70 6.74 13.46
C LYS A 124 -4.07 7.79 12.53
N LYS A 125 -3.97 7.47 11.23
CA LYS A 125 -3.43 8.37 10.20
C LYS A 125 -4.39 9.52 9.82
N ASP A 126 -5.64 9.46 10.27
CA ASP A 126 -6.73 10.32 9.81
C ASP A 126 -6.89 10.26 8.27
N THR A 127 -6.97 9.04 7.75
CA THR A 127 -7.22 8.72 6.33
C THR A 127 -8.34 7.68 6.17
N ALA A 128 -9.10 7.43 7.24
CA ALA A 128 -10.34 6.67 7.19
C ALA A 128 -11.38 7.37 6.28
N LEU A 129 -12.23 6.58 5.65
CA LEU A 129 -13.34 7.05 4.82
C LEU A 129 -14.64 7.02 5.65
N THR A 130 -15.58 7.93 5.38
CA THR A 130 -16.90 7.91 6.02
C THR A 130 -17.60 6.56 5.85
N GLY A 131 -18.36 6.13 6.86
CA GLY A 131 -18.95 4.79 6.94
C GLY A 131 -17.97 3.66 7.31
N HIS A 132 -16.66 3.90 7.37
CA HIS A 132 -15.67 2.91 7.84
C HIS A 132 -15.29 3.18 9.29
N THR A 133 -16.01 2.53 10.20
CA THR A 133 -15.85 2.68 11.65
C THR A 133 -14.92 1.62 12.25
N VAL A 134 -13.72 1.45 11.66
CA VAL A 134 -12.73 0.46 12.07
C VAL A 134 -11.41 1.15 12.42
N ALA A 135 -10.83 0.80 13.57
CA ALA A 135 -9.50 1.23 13.99
C ALA A 135 -8.58 0.03 14.24
N ASP A 136 -7.27 0.26 14.21
CA ASP A 136 -6.26 -0.78 14.28
C ASP A 136 -5.27 -0.51 15.41
N ILE A 137 -4.97 -1.53 16.21
CA ILE A 137 -3.94 -1.50 17.24
C ILE A 137 -3.04 -2.71 17.04
N VAL A 138 -1.74 -2.48 16.87
CA VAL A 138 -0.73 -3.54 16.85
C VAL A 138 -0.23 -3.79 18.26
N ILE A 139 -0.21 -5.05 18.68
CA ILE A 139 0.42 -5.50 19.92
C ILE A 139 1.67 -6.31 19.55
N VAL A 140 2.81 -5.91 20.13
CA VAL A 140 4.09 -6.61 19.97
C VAL A 140 4.31 -7.52 21.16
N MET A 141 4.40 -8.82 20.90
CA MET A 141 4.69 -9.84 21.91
C MET A 141 6.20 -10.10 22.02
N GLN A 142 6.68 -10.31 23.24
CA GLN A 142 8.02 -10.85 23.50
C GLN A 142 8.04 -12.37 23.29
N THR A 143 6.90 -13.04 23.49
CA THR A 143 6.71 -14.49 23.29
C THR A 143 6.25 -14.81 21.87
N LEU A 144 6.36 -16.08 21.48
CA LEU A 144 5.82 -16.56 20.20
C LEU A 144 4.28 -16.56 20.27
N PRO A 145 3.58 -15.91 19.32
CA PRO A 145 2.13 -15.74 19.37
C PRO A 145 1.43 -17.01 18.88
N THR A 146 1.18 -17.94 19.81
CA THR A 146 0.40 -19.15 19.52
C THR A 146 -1.07 -18.82 19.29
N PHE A 147 -1.77 -19.63 18.49
CA PHE A 147 -3.22 -19.43 18.27
C PHE A 147 -4.02 -19.39 19.57
N GLU A 148 -3.66 -20.26 20.52
CA GLU A 148 -4.30 -20.33 21.84
C GLU A 148 -4.04 -19.06 22.68
N ALA A 149 -2.79 -18.61 22.77
CA ALA A 149 -2.44 -17.42 23.54
C ALA A 149 -3.10 -16.16 22.97
N VAL A 150 -3.16 -16.04 21.64
CA VAL A 150 -3.81 -14.93 20.93
C VAL A 150 -5.32 -14.93 21.17
N ALA A 151 -5.98 -16.10 21.12
CA ALA A 151 -7.40 -16.22 21.41
C ALA A 151 -7.71 -15.89 22.88
N ALA A 152 -6.90 -16.38 23.81
CA ALA A 152 -7.02 -16.07 25.24
C ALA A 152 -6.84 -14.57 25.51
N LEU A 153 -5.86 -13.93 24.85
CA LEU A 153 -5.66 -12.48 24.92
C LEU A 153 -6.88 -11.72 24.41
N GLY A 154 -7.41 -12.08 23.24
CA GLY A 154 -8.60 -11.42 22.68
C GLY A 154 -9.82 -11.51 23.61
N ASN A 155 -10.05 -12.69 24.20
CA ASN A 155 -11.13 -12.88 25.18
C ASN A 155 -10.91 -12.03 26.43
N LYS A 156 -9.68 -12.01 26.96
CA LYS A 156 -9.35 -11.22 28.14
C LYS A 156 -9.53 -9.72 27.90
N LEU A 157 -9.10 -9.21 26.74
CA LEU A 157 -9.32 -7.81 26.36
C LEU A 157 -10.81 -7.49 26.25
N ALA A 158 -11.62 -8.38 25.67
CA ALA A 158 -13.06 -8.18 25.58
C ALA A 158 -13.74 -8.18 26.96
N GLU A 159 -13.30 -9.01 27.91
CA GLU A 159 -13.77 -8.96 29.30
C GLU A 159 -13.46 -7.61 29.97
N GLU A 160 -12.23 -7.12 29.84
CA GLU A 160 -11.81 -5.84 30.42
C GLU A 160 -12.53 -4.65 29.77
N VAL A 161 -12.89 -4.73 28.50
CA VAL A 161 -13.74 -3.73 27.83
C VAL A 161 -15.20 -3.82 28.31
N ARG A 162 -15.75 -5.02 28.52
CA ARG A 162 -17.09 -5.19 29.12
C ARG A 162 -17.17 -4.64 30.54
N ALA A 163 -16.09 -4.77 31.32
CA ALA A 163 -15.99 -4.17 32.64
C ALA A 163 -16.12 -2.63 32.62
N GLN A 164 -15.83 -1.99 31.47
CA GLN A 164 -16.04 -0.57 31.21
C GLN A 164 -17.46 -0.24 30.71
N LYS A 165 -18.42 -1.16 30.89
CA LYS A 165 -19.83 -1.04 30.47
C LYS A 165 -20.01 -0.90 28.96
N GLU A 166 -19.11 -1.49 28.17
CA GLU A 166 -19.21 -1.56 26.71
C GLU A 166 -19.69 -2.95 26.26
N VAL A 167 -20.64 -2.99 25.34
CA VAL A 167 -21.14 -4.27 24.80
C VAL A 167 -20.29 -4.64 23.59
N ILE A 168 -19.40 -5.62 23.77
CA ILE A 168 -18.43 -6.01 22.75
C ILE A 168 -18.35 -7.52 22.55
N SER A 169 -18.17 -7.91 21.30
CA SER A 169 -17.85 -9.28 20.89
C SER A 169 -16.37 -9.38 20.49
N CYS A 170 -15.78 -10.55 20.68
CA CYS A 170 -14.43 -10.86 20.25
C CYS A 170 -14.49 -11.98 19.20
N VAL A 171 -13.81 -11.80 18.07
CA VAL A 171 -13.69 -12.81 17.02
C VAL A 171 -12.21 -13.00 16.69
N SER A 172 -11.67 -14.18 16.93
CA SER A 172 -10.30 -14.54 16.54
C SER A 172 -10.14 -14.52 15.01
N ARG A 173 -8.99 -14.04 14.55
CA ARG A 173 -8.62 -13.92 13.13
C ARG A 173 -7.17 -14.35 12.92
N ASP A 174 -6.80 -14.56 11.68
CA ASP A 174 -5.43 -14.87 11.25
C ASP A 174 -4.40 -13.78 11.59
N TYR A 175 -4.85 -12.55 11.81
CA TYR A 175 -4.02 -11.43 12.27
C TYR A 175 -4.07 -11.17 13.77
N GLY A 176 -4.88 -11.90 14.56
CA GLY A 176 -5.11 -11.59 15.96
C GLY A 176 -6.57 -11.74 16.36
N CYS A 177 -7.24 -10.62 16.67
CA CYS A 177 -8.67 -10.63 16.93
C CYS A 177 -9.38 -9.33 16.51
N LEU A 178 -10.69 -9.41 16.33
CA LEU A 178 -11.58 -8.28 16.08
C LEU A 178 -12.47 -8.07 17.30
N LEU A 179 -12.38 -6.89 17.90
CA LEU A 179 -13.26 -6.42 18.95
C LEU A 179 -14.36 -5.55 18.33
N ALA A 180 -15.59 -6.06 18.30
CA ALA A 180 -16.71 -5.40 17.61
C ALA A 180 -17.81 -4.97 18.59
N ALA A 181 -18.05 -3.65 18.64
CA ALA A 181 -19.16 -3.01 19.33
C ALA A 181 -20.29 -2.70 18.34
N ALA A 182 -21.39 -2.09 18.81
CA ALA A 182 -22.58 -1.83 17.99
C ALA A 182 -22.31 -0.91 16.79
N SER A 183 -21.45 0.10 16.96
CA SER A 183 -21.23 1.18 15.97
C SER A 183 -19.76 1.39 15.59
N ALA A 184 -18.83 0.61 16.15
CA ALA A 184 -17.41 0.70 15.86
C ALA A 184 -16.71 -0.64 16.11
N GLN A 185 -15.56 -0.82 15.48
CA GLN A 185 -14.74 -2.01 15.62
C GLN A 185 -13.26 -1.64 15.81
N VAL A 186 -12.54 -2.45 16.58
CA VAL A 186 -11.09 -2.35 16.74
C VAL A 186 -10.45 -3.69 16.39
N ARG A 187 -9.53 -3.70 15.43
CA ARG A 187 -8.70 -4.86 15.12
C ARG A 187 -7.46 -4.84 16.00
N ILE A 188 -7.22 -5.94 16.69
CA ILE A 188 -5.99 -6.21 17.41
C ILE A 188 -5.10 -7.04 16.48
N LEU A 189 -4.07 -6.39 15.98
CA LEU A 189 -3.07 -6.94 15.07
C LEU A 189 -1.90 -7.47 15.90
N ILE A 190 -1.69 -8.77 15.94
CA ILE A 190 -0.62 -9.37 16.74
C ILE A 190 0.64 -9.50 15.88
N THR A 191 1.77 -9.11 16.46
CA THR A 191 3.11 -9.43 15.96
C THR A 191 4.02 -9.82 17.12
N THR A 192 5.19 -10.35 16.79
CA THR A 192 6.27 -10.60 17.75
C THR A 192 7.53 -9.81 17.36
N LEU A 193 8.54 -9.82 18.21
CA LEU A 193 9.89 -9.34 17.89
C LEU A 193 10.46 -10.06 16.64
N PRO A 194 11.12 -9.35 15.70
CA PRO A 194 11.74 -9.97 14.52
C PRO A 194 12.75 -11.09 14.85
N SER A 195 13.42 -11.02 16.00
CA SER A 195 14.32 -12.07 16.49
C SER A 195 13.64 -13.42 16.73
N ASN A 196 12.31 -13.43 16.86
CA ASN A 196 11.53 -14.64 17.09
C ASN A 196 11.14 -15.35 15.79
N ALA A 197 11.28 -14.71 14.63
CA ALA A 197 10.87 -15.26 13.33
C ALA A 197 11.46 -16.66 13.03
N PRO A 198 12.75 -16.96 13.29
CA PRO A 198 13.31 -18.29 13.03
C PRO A 198 12.70 -19.42 13.87
N ASN A 199 11.98 -19.10 14.94
CA ASN A 199 11.39 -20.06 15.87
C ASN A 199 9.89 -20.26 15.63
N LEU A 200 9.33 -19.69 14.56
CA LEU A 200 7.92 -19.82 14.24
C LEU A 200 7.62 -21.17 13.60
N GLU A 201 6.74 -21.92 14.26
CA GLU A 201 6.12 -23.14 13.74
C GLU A 201 4.76 -22.85 13.09
N GLN A 202 4.57 -23.33 11.86
CA GLN A 202 3.40 -23.04 10.99
C GLN A 202 2.05 -23.43 11.59
N ASP A 203 1.98 -24.55 12.33
CA ASP A 203 0.73 -25.09 12.87
C ASP A 203 0.43 -24.62 14.30
N LEU A 204 1.37 -23.88 14.91
CA LEU A 204 1.27 -23.45 16.31
C LEU A 204 1.10 -21.93 16.44
N HIS A 205 1.74 -21.16 15.56
CA HIS A 205 1.80 -19.70 15.65
C HIS A 205 1.05 -19.00 14.53
N LEU A 206 0.76 -17.72 14.75
CA LEU A 206 0.28 -16.85 13.66
C LEU A 206 1.26 -16.87 12.47
N PRO A 207 0.76 -16.77 11.23
CA PRO A 207 1.62 -16.79 10.05
C PRO A 207 2.65 -15.66 10.08
N GLU A 208 3.93 -16.00 9.82
CA GLU A 208 5.04 -15.05 9.81
C GLU A 208 4.74 -13.82 8.93
N ARG A 209 4.21 -14.05 7.72
CA ARG A 209 3.83 -12.99 6.78
C ARG A 209 2.87 -11.98 7.39
N VAL A 210 1.84 -12.45 8.11
CA VAL A 210 0.83 -11.58 8.71
C VAL A 210 1.44 -10.74 9.83
N MET A 211 2.31 -11.35 10.65
CA MET A 211 3.01 -10.62 11.70
C MET A 211 3.98 -9.58 11.13
N MET A 212 4.68 -9.90 10.05
CA MET A 212 5.55 -8.92 9.37
C MET A 212 4.74 -7.73 8.86
N ILE A 213 3.57 -7.96 8.23
CA ILE A 213 2.66 -6.88 7.82
C ILE A 213 2.25 -6.02 9.02
N ASN A 214 1.83 -6.64 10.11
CA ASN A 214 1.45 -5.94 11.34
C ASN A 214 2.62 -5.13 11.92
N HIS A 215 3.84 -5.65 11.87
CA HIS A 215 5.05 -4.92 12.30
C HIS A 215 5.36 -3.73 11.38
N HIS A 216 5.23 -3.88 10.05
CA HIS A 216 5.42 -2.79 9.10
C HIS A 216 4.37 -1.68 9.29
N ALA A 217 3.12 -2.01 9.64
CA ALA A 217 2.09 -1.01 9.94
C ALA A 217 2.50 -0.03 11.07
N ILE A 218 3.31 -0.49 12.04
CA ILE A 218 3.91 0.39 13.06
C ILE A 218 4.87 1.39 12.41
N ARG A 219 5.75 0.94 11.51
CA ARG A 219 6.72 1.82 10.84
C ARG A 219 6.03 2.79 9.89
N HIS A 220 5.01 2.32 9.17
CA HIS A 220 4.18 3.13 8.28
C HIS A 220 3.52 4.29 9.04
N VAL A 221 2.96 4.03 10.24
CA VAL A 221 2.29 5.10 11.01
C VAL A 221 3.27 6.17 11.48
N ILE A 222 4.47 5.76 11.94
CA ILE A 222 5.52 6.68 12.40
C ILE A 222 5.96 7.57 11.24
N TRP A 223 6.28 6.97 10.09
CA TRP A 223 6.64 7.73 8.90
C TRP A 223 5.52 8.66 8.44
N PHE A 224 4.27 8.19 8.46
CA PHE A 224 3.13 8.98 8.00
C PHE A 224 2.90 10.21 8.89
N GLU A 225 3.03 10.08 10.21
CA GLU A 225 2.95 11.21 11.13
C GLU A 225 4.02 12.26 10.81
N GLU A 226 5.28 11.85 10.64
CA GLU A 226 6.39 12.73 10.26
C GLU A 226 6.18 13.39 8.89
N ALA A 227 5.75 12.63 7.89
CA ALA A 227 5.50 13.11 6.53
C ALA A 227 4.40 14.17 6.51
N THR A 228 3.36 14.02 7.34
CA THR A 228 2.24 14.98 7.38
C THR A 228 2.58 16.32 8.02
N LEU A 229 3.69 16.41 8.77
CA LEU A 229 4.20 17.69 9.28
C LEU A 229 4.64 18.63 8.13
N GLN A 230 5.04 18.06 6.99
CA GLN A 230 5.53 18.83 5.85
C GLN A 230 4.41 19.24 4.88
N SER A 231 3.32 18.48 4.78
CA SER A 231 2.16 18.80 3.95
C SER A 231 0.92 17.95 4.27
N PRO A 232 -0.30 18.50 4.19
CA PRO A 232 -1.54 17.79 4.49
C PRO A 232 -2.04 16.91 3.32
N PHE A 233 -1.23 15.98 2.82
CA PHE A 233 -1.61 15.09 1.70
C PHE A 233 -2.70 14.04 2.04
N LYS A 234 -3.18 14.01 3.29
CA LYS A 234 -4.25 13.11 3.77
C LYS A 234 -5.54 13.18 2.94
N MET A 235 -5.88 14.37 2.46
CA MET A 235 -7.05 14.57 1.59
C MET A 235 -6.92 13.78 0.29
N LEU A 236 -5.73 13.81 -0.32
CA LEU A 236 -5.44 13.05 -1.53
C LEU A 236 -5.47 11.55 -1.26
N VAL A 237 -4.95 11.08 -0.12
CA VAL A 237 -5.03 9.67 0.28
C VAL A 237 -6.48 9.18 0.29
N ARG A 238 -7.40 9.93 0.92
CA ARG A 238 -8.83 9.54 0.97
C ARG A 238 -9.44 9.41 -0.43
N VAL A 239 -9.16 10.39 -1.31
CA VAL A 239 -9.64 10.37 -2.71
C VAL A 239 -9.09 9.17 -3.47
N LEU A 240 -7.80 8.88 -3.33
CA LEU A 240 -7.17 7.74 -4.00
C LEU A 240 -7.67 6.39 -3.47
N LYS A 241 -7.93 6.26 -2.17
CA LYS A 241 -8.55 5.06 -1.58
C LYS A 241 -9.94 4.81 -2.17
N ASP A 242 -10.76 5.87 -2.30
CA ASP A 242 -12.08 5.78 -2.92
C ASP A 242 -11.99 5.38 -4.40
N ILE A 243 -11.09 5.98 -5.16
CA ILE A 243 -10.83 5.62 -6.57
C ILE A 243 -10.39 4.18 -6.69
N ARG A 244 -9.38 3.76 -5.90
CA ARG A 244 -8.91 2.38 -5.87
C ARG A 244 -10.05 1.37 -5.61
N ARG A 245 -11.01 1.72 -4.77
CA ARG A 245 -12.19 0.87 -4.50
C ARG A 245 -13.10 0.75 -5.73
N ARG A 246 -13.26 1.82 -6.50
CA ARG A 246 -14.16 1.87 -7.67
C ARG A 246 -13.56 1.30 -8.95
N TYR A 247 -12.24 1.40 -9.13
CA TYR A 247 -11.53 0.93 -10.31
C TYR A 247 -10.73 -0.34 -9.99
N THR A 248 -11.18 -1.50 -10.49
CA THR A 248 -10.58 -2.79 -10.11
C THR A 248 -9.11 -2.89 -10.51
N GLY A 249 -8.71 -2.25 -11.61
CA GLY A 249 -7.33 -2.26 -12.06
C GLY A 249 -6.33 -1.52 -11.15
N LEU A 250 -6.82 -0.74 -10.18
CA LEU A 250 -5.98 -0.11 -9.15
C LEU A 250 -5.96 -0.86 -7.82
N GLN A 251 -6.78 -1.91 -7.66
CA GLN A 251 -6.84 -2.70 -6.43
C GLN A 251 -5.52 -3.39 -6.05
N PRO A 252 -4.63 -3.80 -7.00
CA PRO A 252 -3.35 -4.36 -6.62
C PRO A 252 -2.47 -3.41 -5.78
N LEU A 253 -2.64 -2.09 -5.91
CA LEU A 253 -1.91 -1.13 -5.08
C LEU A 253 -2.28 -1.29 -3.61
N SER A 254 -1.34 -1.59 -2.72
CA SER A 254 -1.63 -1.60 -1.29
C SER A 254 -1.99 -0.19 -0.76
N VAL A 255 -2.64 -0.11 0.41
CA VAL A 255 -2.95 1.19 1.04
C VAL A 255 -1.68 1.98 1.32
N TRP A 256 -0.60 1.30 1.71
CA TRP A 256 0.71 1.92 1.90
C TRP A 256 1.26 2.55 0.60
N VAL A 257 1.13 1.86 -0.54
CA VAL A 257 1.54 2.42 -1.84
C VAL A 257 0.70 3.64 -2.21
N ILE A 258 -0.61 3.64 -1.92
CA ILE A 258 -1.48 4.81 -2.11
C ILE A 258 -1.03 6.00 -1.25
N GLU A 259 -0.70 5.76 0.02
CA GLU A 259 -0.21 6.79 0.94
C GLU A 259 1.12 7.38 0.47
N TYR A 260 2.05 6.53 0.07
CA TYR A 260 3.34 6.94 -0.47
C TYR A 260 3.18 7.73 -1.79
N LEU A 261 2.35 7.27 -2.73
CA LEU A 261 2.11 7.97 -4.00
C LEU A 261 1.49 9.35 -3.79
N ALA A 262 0.56 9.49 -2.85
CA ALA A 262 -0.02 10.77 -2.50
C ALA A 262 1.05 11.74 -1.97
N HIS A 263 1.89 11.27 -1.04
CA HIS A 263 3.02 12.05 -0.53
C HIS A 263 4.02 12.40 -1.64
N PHE A 264 4.42 11.42 -2.46
CA PHE A 264 5.34 11.59 -3.60
C PHE A 264 4.83 12.67 -4.56
N ALA A 265 3.57 12.59 -4.97
CA ALA A 265 2.99 13.52 -5.92
C ALA A 265 2.97 14.95 -5.38
N VAL A 266 2.68 15.12 -4.08
CA VAL A 266 2.63 16.43 -3.43
C VAL A 266 4.03 16.99 -3.17
N MET A 267 4.94 16.18 -2.64
CA MET A 267 6.20 16.67 -2.02
C MET A 267 7.44 16.55 -2.91
N ASN A 268 7.47 15.59 -3.82
CA ASN A 268 8.66 15.37 -4.66
C ASN A 268 8.67 16.36 -5.84
N THR A 269 8.93 17.64 -5.60
CA THR A 269 8.94 18.68 -6.64
C THR A 269 10.34 19.26 -6.83
N SER A 270 10.65 19.76 -8.03
CA SER A 270 11.96 20.34 -8.33
C SER A 270 12.30 21.56 -7.45
N ASN A 271 11.28 22.32 -7.04
CA ASN A 271 11.42 23.51 -6.19
C ASN A 271 11.16 23.24 -4.69
N ARG A 272 10.94 21.97 -4.31
CA ARG A 272 10.63 21.54 -2.92
C ARG A 272 9.42 22.21 -2.30
N GLN A 273 8.52 22.79 -3.09
CA GLN A 273 7.24 23.31 -2.63
C GLN A 273 6.14 22.27 -2.86
N PRO A 274 5.23 22.06 -1.89
CA PRO A 274 4.12 21.15 -2.07
C PRO A 274 3.22 21.55 -3.25
N LEU A 275 2.85 20.58 -4.09
CA LEU A 275 1.85 20.83 -5.14
C LEU A 275 0.45 21.03 -4.53
N PRO A 276 -0.38 21.91 -5.11
CA PRO A 276 -1.81 21.94 -4.81
C PRO A 276 -2.48 20.60 -5.11
N LEU A 277 -3.60 20.31 -4.45
CA LEU A 277 -4.25 18.99 -4.50
C LEU A 277 -4.71 18.57 -5.91
N GLY A 278 -5.19 19.49 -6.75
CA GLY A 278 -5.61 19.17 -8.12
C GLY A 278 -4.45 18.70 -9.01
N PRO A 279 -3.38 19.50 -9.15
CA PRO A 279 -2.14 19.07 -9.83
C PRO A 279 -1.54 17.79 -9.23
N ALA A 280 -1.47 17.67 -7.90
CA ALA A 280 -0.96 16.44 -7.27
C ALA A 280 -1.82 15.22 -7.58
N PHE A 281 -3.15 15.37 -7.59
CA PHE A 281 -4.08 14.32 -7.99
C PHE A 281 -3.82 13.84 -9.42
N ARG A 282 -3.71 14.78 -10.37
CA ARG A 282 -3.39 14.46 -11.77
C ARG A 282 -2.04 13.76 -11.88
N ARG A 283 -1.03 14.27 -11.16
CA ARG A 283 0.34 13.74 -11.16
C ARG A 283 0.42 12.28 -10.71
N VAL A 284 -0.41 11.84 -9.76
CA VAL A 284 -0.46 10.42 -9.38
C VAL A 284 -0.77 9.53 -10.60
N PHE A 285 -1.75 9.94 -11.41
CA PHE A 285 -2.08 9.20 -12.63
C PHE A 285 -1.01 9.36 -13.71
N GLU A 286 -0.36 10.52 -13.83
CA GLU A 286 0.78 10.71 -14.73
C GLU A 286 1.94 9.78 -14.37
N ALA A 287 2.34 9.73 -13.11
CA ALA A 287 3.40 8.85 -12.62
C ALA A 287 3.10 7.36 -12.84
N LEU A 288 1.88 6.94 -12.51
CA LEU A 288 1.43 5.57 -12.80
C LEU A 288 1.44 5.30 -14.32
N SER A 289 0.99 6.27 -15.12
CA SER A 289 0.90 6.13 -16.58
C SER A 289 2.25 6.09 -17.29
N THR A 290 3.26 6.76 -16.74
CA THR A 290 4.64 6.71 -17.25
C THR A 290 5.39 5.46 -16.77
N GLY A 291 4.72 4.58 -16.03
CA GLY A 291 5.24 3.28 -15.65
C GLY A 291 6.15 3.32 -14.44
N ILE A 292 5.85 4.15 -13.43
CA ILE A 292 6.67 4.26 -12.22
C ILE A 292 6.95 2.92 -11.53
N PHE A 293 6.02 1.97 -11.64
CA PHE A 293 6.17 0.61 -11.12
C PHE A 293 6.56 -0.44 -12.17
N LEU A 294 6.57 -0.13 -13.47
CA LEU A 294 6.89 -1.10 -14.50
C LEU A 294 8.32 -1.64 -14.40
N PRO A 295 8.58 -2.83 -14.97
CA PRO A 295 9.93 -3.39 -15.05
C PRO A 295 10.92 -2.44 -15.74
N GLY A 296 12.09 -2.26 -15.12
CA GLY A 296 13.14 -1.38 -15.62
C GLY A 296 12.99 0.10 -15.22
N SER A 297 11.90 0.49 -14.56
CA SER A 297 11.82 1.77 -13.83
C SER A 297 12.84 1.77 -12.67
N PRO A 298 13.55 2.87 -12.39
CA PRO A 298 14.37 3.00 -11.20
C PRO A 298 13.57 2.67 -9.93
N THR A 299 14.25 2.00 -9.00
CA THR A 299 13.67 1.57 -7.73
C THR A 299 13.27 2.79 -6.89
N LEU A 300 11.97 2.97 -6.67
CA LEU A 300 11.47 3.78 -5.57
C LEU A 300 11.61 2.99 -4.28
N PHE A 301 12.46 3.44 -3.37
CA PHE A 301 12.68 2.77 -2.10
C PHE A 301 11.56 3.08 -1.11
N ASP A 302 11.16 2.06 -0.36
CA ASP A 302 10.27 2.21 0.78
C ASP A 302 10.98 3.06 1.86
N PRO A 303 10.38 4.19 2.30
CA PRO A 303 11.02 5.05 3.28
C PRO A 303 11.10 4.42 4.68
N THR A 304 10.37 3.34 4.94
CA THR A 304 10.36 2.61 6.22
C THR A 304 11.22 1.34 6.21
N GLU A 305 11.64 0.87 5.03
CA GLU A 305 12.52 -0.28 4.84
C GLU A 305 13.62 0.05 3.83
N PRO A 306 14.71 0.73 4.27
CA PRO A 306 15.82 1.09 3.40
C PRO A 306 16.43 -0.16 2.74
N GLY A 307 16.20 -0.32 1.43
CA GLY A 307 16.65 -1.48 0.66
C GLY A 307 15.51 -2.28 0.00
N MET A 308 14.27 -2.03 0.38
CA MET A 308 13.08 -2.60 -0.27
C MET A 308 12.47 -1.60 -1.25
N ARG A 309 11.96 -2.09 -2.39
CA ARG A 309 11.17 -1.27 -3.31
C ARG A 309 9.78 -1.04 -2.73
N ILE A 310 9.22 0.15 -2.85
CA ILE A 310 7.78 0.35 -2.68
C ILE A 310 7.03 -0.49 -3.73
N ALA A 311 5.86 -1.04 -3.39
CA ALA A 311 5.10 -1.90 -4.30
C ALA A 311 5.88 -3.13 -4.80
N TYR A 312 6.78 -3.67 -3.97
CA TYR A 312 7.58 -4.87 -4.28
C TYR A 312 6.73 -6.12 -4.53
N ASP A 313 5.48 -6.06 -4.11
CA ASP A 313 4.50 -7.13 -4.08
C ASP A 313 3.65 -7.24 -5.34
N LEU A 314 3.69 -6.23 -6.20
CA LEU A 314 3.00 -6.28 -7.47
C LEU A 314 3.64 -7.35 -8.35
N SER A 315 2.83 -8.24 -8.91
CA SER A 315 3.26 -9.08 -10.02
C SER A 315 3.46 -8.23 -11.29
N PHE A 316 4.13 -8.78 -12.31
CA PHE A 316 4.22 -8.07 -13.60
C PHE A 316 2.86 -7.84 -14.26
N GLU A 317 1.91 -8.75 -14.04
CA GLU A 317 0.52 -8.60 -14.46
C GLU A 317 -0.15 -7.43 -13.73
N ASP A 318 0.01 -7.35 -12.40
CA ASP A 318 -0.53 -6.24 -11.60
C ASP A 318 0.10 -4.90 -11.99
N MET A 319 1.41 -4.86 -12.24
CA MET A 319 2.11 -3.65 -12.67
C MET A 319 1.54 -3.11 -13.98
N ASP A 320 1.29 -3.99 -14.96
CA ASP A 320 0.71 -3.61 -16.24
C ASP A 320 -0.76 -3.22 -16.13
N LEU A 321 -1.55 -3.97 -15.35
CA LEU A 321 -2.95 -3.67 -15.07
C LEU A 321 -3.11 -2.28 -14.43
N VAL A 322 -2.28 -1.96 -13.43
CA VAL A 322 -2.26 -0.64 -12.78
C VAL A 322 -1.87 0.45 -13.78
N CYS A 323 -0.83 0.22 -14.59
CA CYS A 323 -0.33 1.18 -15.56
C CYS A 323 -1.38 1.50 -16.64
N SER A 324 -1.92 0.48 -17.31
CA SER A 324 -2.94 0.61 -18.36
C SER A 324 -4.24 1.25 -17.85
N THR A 325 -4.65 0.91 -16.62
CA THR A 325 -5.78 1.54 -15.93
C THR A 325 -5.51 3.02 -15.71
N ALA A 326 -4.34 3.39 -15.15
CA ALA A 326 -3.97 4.77 -14.92
C ALA A 326 -3.88 5.58 -16.23
N GLN A 327 -3.32 5.01 -17.29
CA GLN A 327 -3.23 5.61 -18.62
C GLN A 327 -4.61 5.91 -19.21
N THR A 328 -5.60 5.06 -18.95
CA THR A 328 -6.98 5.29 -19.36
C THR A 328 -7.62 6.42 -18.55
N LEU A 329 -7.52 6.36 -17.22
CA LEU A 329 -8.09 7.38 -16.34
C LEU A 329 -7.44 8.75 -16.52
N LEU A 330 -6.13 8.82 -16.79
CA LEU A 330 -5.43 10.06 -17.08
C LEU A 330 -5.99 10.73 -18.34
N ARG A 331 -6.26 9.97 -19.41
CA ARG A 331 -6.87 10.50 -20.63
C ARG A 331 -8.29 11.02 -20.36
N VAL A 332 -9.06 10.35 -19.51
CA VAL A 332 -10.37 10.86 -19.06
C VAL A 332 -10.21 12.19 -18.31
N ILE A 333 -9.31 12.28 -17.33
CA ILE A 333 -9.04 13.49 -16.54
C ILE A 333 -8.64 14.65 -17.46
N CYS A 334 -7.71 14.42 -18.39
CA CYS A 334 -7.21 15.43 -19.31
C CYS A 334 -8.27 15.94 -20.31
N ASN A 335 -9.29 15.14 -20.63
CA ASN A 335 -10.39 15.56 -21.50
C ASN A 335 -11.61 16.10 -20.72
N GLY A 336 -11.46 16.41 -19.42
CA GLY A 336 -12.50 17.06 -18.61
C GLY A 336 -13.42 16.09 -17.85
N GLY A 337 -13.18 14.78 -17.91
CA GLY A 337 -13.96 13.77 -17.19
C GLY A 337 -13.57 13.55 -15.72
N HIS A 338 -12.90 14.50 -15.09
CA HIS A 338 -12.40 14.34 -13.71
C HIS A 338 -13.52 14.15 -12.68
N ALA A 339 -14.69 14.78 -12.86
CA ALA A 339 -15.85 14.56 -12.00
C ALA A 339 -16.31 13.08 -12.00
N ALA A 340 -16.27 12.42 -13.15
CA ALA A 340 -16.61 10.99 -13.23
C ALA A 340 -15.53 10.12 -12.58
N VAL A 341 -14.25 10.44 -12.79
CA VAL A 341 -13.15 9.75 -12.10
C VAL A 341 -13.23 9.93 -10.58
N LEU A 342 -13.61 11.11 -10.10
CA LEU A 342 -13.83 11.41 -8.68
C LEU A 342 -15.12 10.77 -8.12
N GLY A 343 -15.98 10.22 -8.96
CA GLY A 343 -17.27 9.64 -8.54
C GLY A 343 -18.27 10.70 -8.08
N THR A 344 -18.19 11.91 -8.64
CA THR A 344 -19.12 13.02 -8.38
C THR A 344 -20.08 13.27 -9.54
N ASP A 345 -19.82 12.71 -10.71
CA ASP A 345 -20.76 12.70 -11.85
C ASP A 345 -21.87 11.64 -11.63
N PRO A 346 -23.14 12.04 -11.40
CA PRO A 346 -24.24 11.10 -11.16
C PRO A 346 -24.48 10.14 -12.33
N SER A 347 -24.18 10.56 -13.57
CA SER A 347 -24.40 9.74 -14.77
C SER A 347 -23.38 8.61 -14.92
N LYS A 348 -22.31 8.62 -14.14
CA LYS A 348 -21.19 7.67 -14.21
C LYS A 348 -20.96 6.90 -12.91
N LEU A 349 -21.85 7.04 -11.93
CA LEU A 349 -21.75 6.31 -10.66
C LEU A 349 -21.81 4.80 -10.89
N GLY A 350 -20.84 4.08 -10.34
CA GLY A 350 -20.73 2.62 -10.48
C GLY A 350 -20.15 2.14 -11.81
N ILE A 351 -19.84 3.05 -12.75
CA ILE A 351 -19.21 2.70 -14.02
C ILE A 351 -17.69 2.68 -13.89
N ASP A 352 -17.10 1.57 -14.28
CA ASP A 352 -15.66 1.42 -14.38
C ASP A 352 -15.17 1.95 -15.75
N LEU A 353 -14.78 3.22 -15.77
CA LEU A 353 -14.28 3.92 -16.97
C LEU A 353 -13.01 3.31 -17.57
N SER A 354 -12.33 2.38 -16.90
CA SER A 354 -11.19 1.67 -17.48
C SER A 354 -11.59 0.44 -18.29
N LYS A 355 -12.90 0.18 -18.49
CA LYS A 355 -13.41 -1.01 -19.20
C LYS A 355 -14.24 -0.70 -20.44
N GLU A 356 -14.77 0.51 -20.54
CA GLU A 356 -15.66 0.91 -21.64
C GLU A 356 -15.21 2.20 -22.31
N VAL A 357 -15.49 2.31 -23.61
CA VAL A 357 -15.27 3.55 -24.36
C VAL A 357 -16.17 4.65 -23.80
N SER A 358 -15.58 5.81 -23.53
CA SER A 358 -16.30 6.99 -23.02
C SER A 358 -15.98 8.23 -23.85
N VAL A 359 -16.91 9.18 -23.91
CA VAL A 359 -16.74 10.43 -24.69
C VAL A 359 -16.72 11.62 -23.74
N TRP A 360 -15.68 12.43 -23.85
CA TRP A 360 -15.43 13.60 -23.00
C TRP A 360 -15.12 14.80 -23.90
N ASN A 361 -15.97 15.82 -23.86
CA ASN A 361 -15.79 17.03 -24.68
C ASN A 361 -15.54 16.74 -26.18
N GLY A 362 -16.28 15.77 -26.73
CA GLY A 362 -16.16 15.34 -28.13
C GLY A 362 -15.00 14.38 -28.42
N VAL A 363 -14.17 14.03 -27.44
CA VAL A 363 -13.06 13.09 -27.58
C VAL A 363 -13.46 11.73 -27.05
N ALA A 364 -13.38 10.70 -27.90
CA ALA A 364 -13.55 9.32 -27.48
C ALA A 364 -12.26 8.79 -26.81
N VAL A 365 -12.40 8.25 -25.61
CA VAL A 365 -11.33 7.60 -24.86
C VAL A 365 -11.62 6.10 -24.81
N SER A 366 -10.84 5.33 -25.56
CA SER A 366 -10.87 3.87 -25.50
C SER A 366 -9.96 3.36 -24.39
N PRO A 367 -10.40 2.41 -23.55
CA PRO A 367 -9.54 1.72 -22.61
C PRO A 367 -8.31 1.11 -23.26
N LEU A 368 -7.19 1.08 -22.54
CA LEU A 368 -6.02 0.32 -22.98
C LEU A 368 -6.16 -1.14 -22.58
N GLU A 369 -5.69 -2.00 -23.48
CA GLU A 369 -5.59 -3.43 -23.24
C GLU A 369 -4.32 -3.73 -22.42
N VAL A 370 -4.37 -4.84 -21.68
CA VAL A 370 -3.24 -5.39 -20.94
C VAL A 370 -2.16 -5.80 -21.95
N ALA A 371 -0.95 -5.31 -21.76
CA ALA A 371 0.23 -5.60 -22.58
C ALA A 371 1.07 -6.76 -22.02
N TYR A 372 0.89 -7.12 -20.76
CA TYR A 372 1.56 -8.24 -20.13
C TYR A 372 1.14 -9.56 -20.80
N THR A 373 2.12 -10.35 -21.18
CA THR A 373 1.95 -11.76 -21.55
C THR A 373 2.98 -12.58 -20.80
N GLU A 374 2.70 -13.86 -20.59
CA GLU A 374 3.74 -14.79 -20.14
C GLU A 374 4.95 -14.68 -21.08
N ASP A 375 6.16 -14.68 -20.50
CA ASP A 375 7.43 -14.56 -21.22
C ASP A 375 7.68 -13.25 -22.00
N CYS A 376 6.87 -12.20 -21.84
CA CYS A 376 7.06 -10.93 -22.57
C CYS A 376 8.42 -10.24 -22.30
N MET A 377 9.08 -10.60 -21.19
CA MET A 377 10.38 -10.09 -20.78
C MET A 377 11.55 -11.00 -21.17
N LYS A 378 11.29 -12.17 -21.79
CA LYS A 378 12.36 -12.99 -22.38
C LYS A 378 12.97 -12.19 -23.55
N PRO A 379 14.31 -12.13 -23.66
CA PRO A 379 14.94 -11.55 -24.83
C PRO A 379 14.38 -12.20 -26.09
N LYS A 380 13.84 -11.40 -27.03
CA LYS A 380 13.38 -11.90 -28.33
C LYS A 380 14.54 -12.29 -29.26
N PHE A 381 15.78 -12.15 -28.80
CA PHE A 381 16.96 -12.59 -29.54
C PHE A 381 17.03 -14.12 -29.50
N CYS A 382 17.06 -14.68 -30.69
CA CYS A 382 16.77 -16.05 -31.02
C CYS A 382 17.85 -17.01 -30.51
N GLU A 383 17.43 -18.22 -30.17
CA GLU A 383 18.28 -19.41 -30.00
C GLU A 383 19.28 -19.64 -31.17
N ALA A 384 19.10 -18.98 -32.32
CA ALA A 384 20.01 -19.03 -33.45
C ALA A 384 21.32 -18.25 -33.26
N ASP A 385 21.34 -17.19 -32.42
CA ASP A 385 22.58 -16.44 -32.16
C ASP A 385 23.47 -17.15 -31.12
N GLU A 386 22.88 -17.85 -30.15
CA GLU A 386 23.63 -18.71 -29.22
C GLU A 386 24.24 -19.92 -29.94
N ALA A 387 23.56 -20.47 -30.95
CA ALA A 387 24.12 -21.53 -31.80
C ALA A 387 25.28 -21.01 -32.67
N LEU A 388 25.16 -19.78 -33.20
CA LEU A 388 26.21 -19.15 -34.00
C LEU A 388 27.44 -18.78 -33.15
N GLU A 389 27.25 -18.26 -31.93
CA GLU A 389 28.36 -18.04 -30.99
C GLU A 389 29.04 -19.35 -30.58
N GLN A 390 28.27 -20.43 -30.36
CA GLN A 390 28.87 -21.74 -30.05
C GLN A 390 29.60 -22.38 -31.23
N GLU A 391 29.19 -22.11 -32.47
CA GLU A 391 29.93 -22.53 -33.67
C GLU A 391 31.21 -21.70 -33.85
N ILE A 392 31.17 -20.38 -33.61
CA ILE A 392 32.35 -19.50 -33.68
C ILE A 392 33.37 -19.82 -32.59
N ILE A 393 32.94 -20.27 -31.41
CA ILE A 393 33.84 -20.67 -30.30
C ILE A 393 34.47 -22.07 -30.55
N LYS A 394 33.86 -22.89 -31.42
CA LYS A 394 34.36 -24.23 -31.78
C LYS A 394 35.22 -24.28 -33.05
N ALA A 395 35.21 -23.21 -33.85
CA ALA A 395 36.10 -23.01 -35.00
C ALA A 395 37.41 -22.33 -34.55
#